data_AF-A0A9D4KSJ6-F1
#
_entry.id   AF-A0A9D4KSJ6-F1
#
_cell.length_a   1.000
_cell.length_b   1.000
_cell.length_c   1.000
_cell.angle_alpha   90.00
_cell.angle_beta   90.00
_cell.angle_gamma   90.00
#
_symmetry.space_group_name_H-M   'P 1'
#
loop_
_entity.id
_entity.type
_entity.pdbx_description
1 polymer ?
#
loop_
_entity_poly.entity_id
_entity_poly.type
_entity_poly.pdbx_seq_one_letter_code
_entity_poly.pdbx_strand_id
1 'polypeptide(L)' 'MLGVVSPEQRFHLHCFKGDMEVLRIFLNSFPNTYVGYTHNVDDMTEDAAVALRLVPSDRLPIETDAPYFGGPHH' A
#
# COMPACT_ATOMS: atom_id res chain seq x y z
N MET A 1 17.73 20.19 -5.37
CA MET A 1 17.36 19.37 -4.20
C MET A 1 15.85 19.37 -4.12
N LEU A 2 15.20 18.22 -4.24
CA LEU A 2 13.85 18.09 -3.68
C LEU A 2 14.00 18.41 -2.18
N GLY A 3 13.22 19.35 -1.67
CA GLY A 3 13.33 19.79 -0.28
C GLY A 3 13.23 18.61 0.69
N VAL A 4 13.79 18.78 1.90
CA VAL A 4 13.65 17.78 2.96
C VAL A 4 12.16 17.61 3.24
N VAL A 5 11.62 16.45 2.92
CA VAL A 5 10.23 16.10 3.24
C VAL A 5 10.15 15.86 4.74
N SER A 6 9.18 16.48 5.40
CA SER A 6 8.96 16.28 6.83
C SER A 6 8.71 14.79 7.12
N PRO A 7 9.30 14.20 8.18
CA PRO A 7 8.94 12.86 8.63
C PRO A 7 7.45 12.68 8.94
N GLU A 8 6.76 13.78 9.27
CA GLU A 8 5.32 13.80 9.54
C GLU A 8 4.46 13.85 8.27
N GLN A 9 5.07 14.07 7.10
CA GLN A 9 4.34 14.07 5.83
C GLN A 9 3.73 12.69 5.59
N ARG A 10 2.39 12.63 5.51
CA ARG A 10 1.70 11.39 5.15
C ARG A 10 2.00 11.03 3.70
N PHE A 11 2.35 9.77 3.50
CA PHE A 11 2.49 9.16 2.18
C PHE A 11 1.42 8.09 2.01
N HIS A 12 0.87 7.98 0.82
CA HIS A 12 -0.09 6.93 0.49
C HIS A 12 0.49 6.08 -0.63
N LEU A 13 0.82 4.83 -0.29
CA LEU A 13 1.20 3.80 -1.25
C LEU A 13 -0.07 3.13 -1.75
N HIS A 14 -0.65 3.73 -2.78
CA HIS A 14 -1.92 3.33 -3.39
C HIS A 14 -1.86 1.92 -3.99
N CYS A 15 -2.94 1.16 -3.82
CA CYS A 15 -3.21 -0.14 -4.46
C CYS A 15 -2.00 -1.08 -4.43
N PHE A 16 -1.48 -1.33 -3.23
CA PHE A 16 -0.24 -2.06 -3.02
C PHE A 16 -0.33 -3.50 -3.54
N LYS A 17 0.56 -3.83 -4.48
CA LYS A 17 0.80 -5.19 -5.00
C LYS A 17 2.28 -5.57 -4.95
N GLY A 18 3.08 -4.80 -4.21
CA GLY A 18 4.52 -5.02 -4.07
C GLY A 18 4.86 -6.08 -3.02
N ASP A 19 6.14 -6.42 -2.90
CA ASP A 19 6.64 -7.35 -1.90
C ASP A 19 7.22 -6.64 -0.67
N MET A 20 7.92 -7.41 0.17
CA MET A 20 8.60 -6.91 1.36
C MET A 20 9.70 -5.89 1.08
N GLU A 21 10.38 -5.98 -0.06
CA GLU A 21 11.44 -5.03 -0.41
C GLU A 21 10.83 -3.66 -0.70
N VAL A 22 9.78 -3.62 -1.52
CA VAL A 22 9.04 -2.39 -1.82
C VAL A 22 8.48 -1.77 -0.53
N LEU A 23 7.82 -2.58 0.31
CA LEU A 23 7.26 -2.09 1.57
C LEU A 23 8.33 -1.45 2.46
N ARG A 24 9.51 -2.10 2.59
CA ARG A 24 10.62 -1.59 3.40
C ARG A 24 11.17 -0.27 2.87
N ILE A 25 11.32 -0.12 1.56
CA ILE A 25 11.81 1.12 0.96
C ILE A 25 10.90 2.30 1.35
N PHE A 26 9.59 2.11 1.25
CA PHE A 26 8.61 3.15 1.60
C PHE A 26 8.57 3.44 3.09
N LEU A 27 8.50 2.43 3.96
CA LEU A 27 8.45 2.64 5.41
C LEU A 27 9.74 3.28 5.95
N ASN A 28 10.90 2.97 5.37
CA ASN A 28 12.18 3.56 5.79
C ASN A 28 12.36 4.99 5.26
N SER A 29 11.93 5.26 4.03
CA SER A 29 12.09 6.58 3.40
C SER A 29 11.01 7.56 3.86
N PHE A 30 9.82 7.06 4.14
CA PHE A 30 8.63 7.81 4.51
C PHE A 30 7.91 7.11 5.68
N PRO A 31 8.37 7.35 6.93
CA PRO A 31 7.85 6.65 8.10
C PRO A 31 6.35 6.83 8.37
N ASN A 32 5.72 7.86 7.79
CA ASN A 32 4.28 8.10 7.86
C ASN A 32 3.53 7.59 6.60
N THR A 33 3.95 6.44 6.07
CA THR A 33 3.29 5.76 4.94
C THR A 33 2.06 4.98 5.39
N TYR A 34 0.98 5.15 4.62
CA TYR A 34 -0.24 4.36 4.60
C TYR A 34 -0.25 3.49 3.35
N VAL A 35 -0.64 2.23 3.48
CA VAL A 35 -0.58 1.25 2.39
C VAL A 35 -2.01 0.90 1.97
N GLY A 36 -2.43 1.45 0.83
CA GLY A 36 -3.75 1.22 0.27
C GLY A 36 -3.87 -0.20 -0.28
N TYR A 37 -5.01 -0.83 -0.04
CA TYR A 37 -5.33 -2.12 -0.64
C TYR A 37 -6.79 -2.15 -1.06
N THR A 38 -7.08 -2.94 -2.10
CA THR A 38 -8.42 -3.08 -2.65
C THR A 38 -9.00 -4.44 -2.32
N HIS A 39 -10.24 -4.69 -2.72
CA HIS A 39 -10.80 -6.04 -2.68
C HIS A 39 -10.02 -7.05 -3.54
N ASN A 40 -9.12 -6.58 -4.43
CA ASN A 40 -8.29 -7.44 -5.28
C ASN A 40 -7.05 -7.99 -4.54
N VAL A 41 -7.21 -8.25 -3.24
CA VAL A 41 -6.23 -8.97 -2.43
C VAL A 41 -6.16 -10.45 -2.80
N ASP A 42 -7.23 -10.99 -3.39
CA ASP A 42 -7.30 -12.39 -3.81
C ASP A 42 -6.36 -12.70 -4.98
N ASP A 43 -6.06 -11.73 -5.86
CA ASP A 43 -5.08 -11.88 -6.95
C ASP A 43 -3.64 -11.52 -6.55
N MET A 44 -3.37 -11.29 -5.25
CA MET A 44 -2.01 -10.98 -4.81
C MET A 44 -1.10 -12.20 -4.86
N THR A 45 0.19 -11.97 -5.13
CA THR A 45 1.22 -12.98 -4.88
C THR A 45 1.31 -13.27 -3.38
N GLU A 46 1.80 -14.45 -3.01
CA GLU A 46 2.02 -14.81 -1.61
C GLU A 46 2.93 -13.78 -0.90
N ASP A 47 4.00 -13.35 -1.57
CA ASP A 47 4.93 -12.33 -1.04
C ASP A 47 4.23 -10.98 -0.79
N ALA A 48 3.34 -10.55 -1.69
CA ALA A 48 2.57 -9.32 -1.51
C ALA A 48 1.56 -9.43 -0.36
N ALA A 49 0.88 -10.57 -0.25
CA ALA A 49 -0.03 -10.83 0.85
C ALA A 49 0.69 -10.88 2.20
N VAL A 50 1.88 -11.50 2.28
CA VAL A 50 2.73 -11.50 3.47
C VAL A 50 3.17 -10.08 3.83
N ALA A 51 3.58 -9.28 2.85
CA ALA A 51 3.98 -7.90 3.09
C ALA A 51 2.83 -7.05 3.63
N LEU A 52 1.65 -7.14 3.00
CA LEU A 52 0.47 -6.39 3.44
C LEU A 52 0.05 -6.74 4.87
N ARG A 53 0.14 -8.03 5.27
CA ARG A 53 -0.19 -8.50 6.63
C ARG A 53 0.72 -7.95 7.72
N LEU A 54 1.91 -7.45 7.37
CA LEU A 54 2.85 -6.85 8.33
C LEU A 54 2.60 -5.36 8.55
N VAL A 55 1.74 -4.73 7.75
CA VAL A 55 1.37 -3.32 7.92
C VAL A 55 0.39 -3.20 9.09
N PRO A 56 0.60 -2.25 10.03
CA PRO A 56 -0.36 -1.96 11.09
C PRO A 56 -1.74 -1.61 10.54
N SER A 57 -2.81 -2.10 11.17
CA SER A 57 -4.19 -1.92 10.67
C SER A 57 -4.65 -0.46 10.61
N ASP A 58 -4.11 0.41 11.46
CA ASP A 58 -4.34 1.86 11.44
C ASP A 58 -3.64 2.58 10.27
N ARG A 59 -2.84 1.85 9.49
CA ARG A 59 -2.11 2.32 8.31
C ARG A 59 -2.56 1.65 7.01
N LEU A 60 -3.70 0.96 7.03
CA LEU A 60 -4.25 0.20 5.90
C LEU A 60 -5.58 0.81 5.42
N PRO A 61 -5.58 1.91 4.65
CA PRO A 61 -6.80 2.40 4.03
C PRO A 61 -7.35 1.39 3.02
N ILE A 62 -8.67 1.21 3.04
CA ILE A 62 -9.41 0.39 2.08
C ILE A 62 -9.74 1.23 0.85
N GLU A 63 -9.48 0.68 -0.31
CA GLU A 63 -9.69 1.32 -1.61
C GLU A 63 -10.65 0.49 -2.47
N THR A 64 -11.37 1.16 -3.37
CA THR A 64 -12.11 0.48 -4.44
C THR A 64 -11.32 0.47 -5.74
N ASP A 65 -10.44 1.45 -5.96
CA ASP A 65 -9.80 1.75 -7.24
C ASP A 65 -10.77 1.65 -8.43
N ALA A 66 -11.99 2.17 -8.23
CA ALA A 66 -13.00 2.20 -9.27
C ALA A 66 -12.50 3.06 -10.46
N PRO A 67 -12.78 2.64 -11.70
CA PRO A 67 -13.73 1.60 -12.09
C PRO A 67 -13.14 0.18 -12.23
N TYR A 68 -11.86 -0.04 -11.92
CA TYR A 68 -11.13 -1.26 -12.32
C TYR A 68 -11.53 -2.51 -11.54
N PHE A 69 -12.01 -2.33 -10.31
CA PHE A 69 -12.15 -3.39 -9.31
C PHE A 69 -13.58 -3.41 -8.72
N GLY A 70 -14.59 -3.10 -9.54
CA GLY A 70 -15.97 -2.93 -9.08
C GLY A 70 -16.84 -4.21 -9.00
N GLY A 71 -16.35 -5.37 -9.48
CA GLY A 71 -17.16 -6.57 -9.76
C GLY A 71 -18.27 -6.32 -10.82
N PRO A 72 -19.04 -7.31 -11.31
CA PRO A 72 -18.85 -8.76 -11.46
C PRO A 72 -18.41 -9.16 -12.91
N HIS A 73 -17.67 -8.31 -13.63
CA HIS A 73 -17.33 -8.52 -15.05
C HIS A 73 -15.85 -8.26 -15.42
N HIS A 74 -14.92 -8.60 -14.53
CA HIS A 74 -13.51 -8.75 -14.87
C HIS A 74 -13.08 -10.18 -14.60
#